data_AF-U6RGT1-F1
#
_entry.id   AF-U6RGT1-F1
#
_cell.length_a   1.000
_cell.length_b   1.000
_cell.length_c   1.000
_cell.angle_alpha   90.00
_cell.angle_beta   90.00
_cell.angle_gamma   90.00
#
_symmetry.space_group_name_H-M   'P 1'
#
loop_
_entity.id
_entity.type
_entity.pdbx_description
1 polymer ?
#
loop_
_entity_poly.entity_id
_entity_poly.type
_entity_poly.pdbx_seq_one_letter_code
_entity_poly.pdbx_strand_id
1 'polypeptide(L)'
;MTDKEQIWRRIAEMETPGFFITADIMCEGSSELDGLEVFIKGKITQIQQGITGRKFTFQEGEWRLYLTFFPTNCVVDERYALKNKFIKQRK
;
A
#
# COMPACT_ATOMS: atom_id res chain seq x y z
N MET A 1 -21.46 5.75 1.75
CA MET A 1 -20.32 6.41 1.09
C MET A 1 -19.09 6.04 1.89
N THR A 2 -18.33 5.07 1.43
CA THR A 2 -17.02 4.76 2.03
C THR A 2 -16.06 5.74 1.40
N ASP A 3 -15.89 6.89 2.06
CA ASP A 3 -15.03 7.95 1.57
C ASP A 3 -13.60 7.41 1.41
N LYS A 4 -13.04 7.47 0.19
CA LYS A 4 -11.65 7.06 -0.09
C LYS A 4 -10.67 7.68 0.91
N GLU A 5 -10.99 8.89 1.36
CA GLU A 5 -10.28 9.61 2.39
C GLU A 5 -10.23 8.87 3.72
N GLN A 6 -11.29 8.15 4.12
CA GLN A 6 -11.27 7.33 5.35
C GLN A 6 -10.27 6.18 5.22
N ILE A 7 -10.16 5.57 4.04
CA ILE A 7 -9.20 4.48 3.79
C ILE A 7 -7.78 5.03 3.82
N TRP A 8 -7.54 6.15 3.15
CA TRP A 8 -6.23 6.81 3.16
C TRP A 8 -5.85 7.29 4.56
N ARG A 9 -6.78 7.86 5.30
CA ARG A 9 -6.56 8.24 6.71
C ARG A 9 -6.23 7.02 7.55
N ARG A 10 -6.97 5.92 7.41
CA ARG A 10 -6.67 4.67 8.13
C ARG A 10 -5.27 4.16 7.81
N ILE A 11 -4.85 4.19 6.55
CA ILE A 11 -3.48 3.82 6.15
C ILE A 11 -2.43 4.80 6.68
N ALA A 12 -2.73 6.10 6.71
CA ALA A 12 -1.82 7.13 7.21
C ALA A 12 -1.70 7.13 8.75
N GLU A 13 -2.76 6.77 9.46
CA GLU A 13 -2.80 6.63 10.91
C GLU A 13 -2.18 5.31 11.40
N MET A 14 -1.96 4.34 10.50
CA MET A 14 -1.24 3.10 10.84
C MET A 14 0.25 3.36 11.09
N GLU A 15 0.76 2.80 12.19
CA GLU A 15 2.19 2.81 12.48
C GLU A 15 2.93 1.77 11.62
N THR A 16 3.74 2.25 10.67
CA THR A 16 4.54 1.40 9.77
C THR A 16 6.04 1.67 9.98
N PRO A 17 6.62 1.19 11.09
CA PRO A 17 7.99 1.53 11.46
C PRO A 17 8.99 1.07 10.39
N GLY A 18 9.81 2.02 9.91
CA GLY A 18 10.84 1.77 8.90
C GLY A 18 10.34 1.67 7.45
N PHE A 19 9.03 1.83 7.21
CA PHE A 19 8.45 1.75 5.87
C PHE A 19 7.46 2.88 5.60
N PHE A 20 7.57 3.47 4.41
CA PHE A 20 6.56 4.32 3.82
C PHE A 20 5.70 3.49 2.87
N ILE A 21 4.37 3.56 3.01
CA ILE A 21 3.45 2.76 2.22
C ILE A 21 2.65 3.68 1.29
N THR A 22 2.57 3.28 0.02
CA THR A 22 1.62 3.88 -0.93
C THR A 22 0.52 2.90 -1.25
N ALA A 23 -0.71 3.39 -1.37
CA ALA A 23 -1.88 2.58 -1.70
C ALA A 23 -2.56 3.13 -2.95
N ASP A 24 -2.71 2.27 -3.96
CA ASP A 24 -3.40 2.55 -5.21
C ASP A 24 -4.70 1.75 -5.22
N ILE A 25 -5.84 2.42 -5.16
CA ILE A 25 -7.16 1.77 -5.13
C ILE A 25 -7.59 1.49 -6.57
N MET A 26 -7.65 0.22 -6.95
CA MET A 26 -8.04 -0.21 -8.29
C MET A 26 -9.53 -0.52 -8.40
N CYS A 27 -10.08 -1.18 -7.38
CA CYS A 27 -11.50 -1.49 -7.29
C CYS A 27 -12.00 -1.06 -5.91
N GLU A 28 -13.11 -0.36 -5.92
CA GLU A 28 -13.78 0.14 -4.73
C GLU A 28 -14.91 -0.82 -4.37
N GLY A 29 -14.99 -1.20 -3.10
CA GLY A 29 -16.06 -2.04 -2.58
C GLY A 29 -16.96 -1.27 -1.63
N SER A 30 -18.12 -1.83 -1.30
CA SER A 30 -18.96 -1.27 -0.21
C SER A 30 -18.67 -1.92 1.15
N SER A 31 -17.81 -2.96 1.19
CA SER A 31 -17.48 -3.72 2.39
C SER A 31 -16.43 -3.02 3.28
N GLU A 32 -16.38 -3.37 4.55
CA GLU A 32 -15.34 -2.90 5.48
C GLU A 32 -13.97 -3.56 5.19
N LEU A 33 -12.90 -2.79 5.36
CA LEU A 33 -11.50 -3.20 5.13
C LEU A 33 -10.82 -3.58 6.45
N ASP A 34 -11.34 -4.58 7.16
CA ASP A 34 -10.80 -4.96 8.48
C ASP A 34 -9.47 -5.74 8.35
N GLY A 35 -9.32 -6.53 7.29
CA GLY A 35 -8.10 -7.31 7.05
C GLY A 35 -6.91 -6.48 6.56
N LEU A 36 -7.11 -5.22 6.18
CA LEU A 36 -6.07 -4.37 5.59
C LEU A 36 -4.90 -4.13 6.56
N GLU A 37 -5.20 -3.83 7.83
CA GLU A 37 -4.17 -3.56 8.83
C GLU A 37 -3.33 -4.81 9.14
N VAL A 38 -4.01 -5.94 9.34
CA VAL A 38 -3.35 -7.23 9.59
C VAL A 38 -2.48 -7.63 8.39
N PHE A 39 -2.98 -7.38 7.17
CA PHE A 39 -2.22 -7.62 5.95
C PHE A 39 -0.96 -6.76 5.88
N ILE A 40 -1.06 -5.44 6.12
CA ILE A 40 0.08 -4.52 6.10
C ILE A 40 1.14 -4.94 7.12
N LYS A 41 0.74 -5.18 8.37
CA LYS A 41 1.66 -5.62 9.45
C LYS A 41 2.32 -6.95 9.09
N GLY A 42 1.55 -7.92 8.59
CA GLY A 42 2.06 -9.20 8.13
C GLY A 42 3.07 -9.08 6.99
N LYS A 43 2.86 -8.12 6.06
CA LYS A 43 3.79 -7.84 4.97
C LYS A 43 5.06 -7.12 5.43
N ILE A 44 4.98 -6.21 6.40
CA ILE A 44 6.18 -5.60 7.01
C ILE A 44 7.06 -6.67 7.64
N THR A 45 6.49 -7.56 8.45
CA THR A 45 7.24 -8.68 9.07
C THR A 45 7.89 -9.57 8.01
N GLN A 46 7.17 -9.89 6.94
CA GLN A 46 7.70 -10.66 5.80
C GLN A 46 8.88 -9.97 5.10
N ILE A 47 8.81 -8.65 4.90
CA ILE A 47 9.91 -7.87 4.32
C ILE A 47 11.11 -7.85 5.27
N GLN A 48 10.88 -7.67 6.58
CA GLN A 48 11.93 -7.73 7.60
C GLN A 48 12.59 -9.11 7.68
N GLN A 49 11.86 -10.18 7.38
CA GLN A 49 12.39 -11.55 7.26
C GLN A 49 13.19 -11.81 5.98
N GLY A 50 13.31 -10.83 5.08
CA GLY A 50 14.16 -10.91 3.89
C GLY A 50 13.43 -11.07 2.56
N ILE A 51 12.10 -10.93 2.52
CA ILE A 51 11.36 -10.95 1.24
C ILE A 51 11.75 -9.74 0.38
N THR A 52 12.02 -10.01 -0.90
CA THR A 52 12.42 -9.01 -1.88
C THR A 52 11.25 -8.37 -2.63
N GLY A 53 10.03 -8.85 -2.45
CA GLY A 53 8.83 -8.21 -3.00
C GLY A 53 8.47 -6.95 -2.22
N ARG A 54 8.25 -5.83 -2.93
CA ARG A 54 7.87 -4.54 -2.31
C ARG A 54 6.49 -4.06 -2.74
N LYS A 55 5.93 -4.66 -3.79
CA LYS A 55 4.56 -4.38 -4.26
C LYS A 55 3.69 -5.60 -4.01
N PHE A 56 2.59 -5.40 -3.31
CA PHE A 56 1.63 -6.43 -2.96
C PHE A 56 0.23 -6.03 -3.41
N THR A 57 -0.56 -7.02 -3.79
CA THR A 57 -1.98 -6.85 -4.09
C THR A 57 -2.77 -7.29 -2.87
N PHE A 58 -3.58 -6.40 -2.32
CA PHE A 58 -4.58 -6.71 -1.33
C PHE A 58 -5.94 -6.84 -2.02
N GLN A 59 -6.65 -7.92 -1.72
CA GLN A 59 -8.00 -8.14 -2.23
C GLN A 59 -8.87 -8.64 -1.08
N GLU A 60 -9.94 -7.91 -0.77
CA GLU A 60 -10.90 -8.25 0.28
C GLU A 60 -12.30 -7.86 -0.19
N GLY A 61 -13.17 -8.87 -0.39
CA GLY A 61 -14.46 -8.68 -1.04
C GLY A 61 -14.30 -8.05 -2.44
N GLU A 62 -14.92 -6.90 -2.64
CA GLU A 62 -14.88 -6.11 -3.88
C GLU A 62 -13.67 -5.17 -3.96
N TRP A 63 -12.94 -5.00 -2.86
CA TRP A 63 -11.79 -4.11 -2.82
C TRP A 63 -10.58 -4.75 -3.47
N ARG A 64 -9.88 -3.95 -4.27
CA ARG A 64 -8.56 -4.31 -4.80
C ARG A 64 -7.61 -3.13 -4.66
N LEU A 65 -6.57 -3.29 -3.86
CA LEU A 65 -5.56 -2.28 -3.59
C LEU A 65 -4.17 -2.78 -3.97
N TYR A 66 -3.38 -1.94 -4.62
CA TYR A 66 -1.94 -2.14 -4.75
C TYR A 66 -1.21 -1.37 -3.66
N LEU A 67 -0.51 -2.11 -2.80
CA LEU A 67 0.30 -1.57 -1.73
C LEU A 67 1.77 -1.67 -2.13
N THR A 68 2.49 -0.55 -2.08
CA THR A 68 3.95 -0.54 -2.31
C THR A 68 4.65 -0.06 -1.05
N PHE A 69 5.59 -0.87 -0.55
CA PHE A 69 6.35 -0.66 0.66
C PHE A 69 7.74 -0.13 0.33
N PHE A 70 8.06 1.04 0.85
CA PHE A 70 9.32 1.74 0.63
C PHE A 70 10.10 1.80 1.95
N PRO A 71 11.33 1.26 2.03
CA PRO A 71 12.14 1.43 3.24
C PRO A 71 12.46 2.91 3.45
N THR A 72 12.35 3.40 4.69
CA THR A 72 12.68 4.80 5.03
C THR A 72 14.16 5.01 5.34
N ASN A 73 14.90 3.92 5.57
CA ASN A 73 16.32 3.93 5.96
C ASN A 73 17.28 3.62 4.81
N CYS A 74 16.79 3.32 3.60
CA CYS A 74 17.63 2.93 2.46
C CYS A 74 17.10 3.51 1.16
N VAL A 75 18.00 3.62 0.17
CA VAL A 75 17.62 4.02 -1.20
C VAL A 75 16.71 2.94 -1.79
N VAL A 76 15.54 3.38 -2.25
CA VAL A 76 14.57 2.54 -2.93
C VAL A 76 15.15 2.05 -4.26
N ASP A 77 14.98 0.75 -4.57
CA ASP A 77 15.40 0.19 -5.86
C ASP A 77 14.73 0.95 -7.01
N GLU A 78 15.49 1.20 -8.08
CA GLU A 78 15.07 2.01 -9.22
C GLU A 78 13.73 1.56 -9.83
N ARG A 79 13.43 0.25 -9.77
CA ARG A 79 12.18 -0.33 -10.28
C ARG A 79 10.94 0.13 -9.51
N TYR A 80 11.12 0.57 -8.26
CA TYR A 80 10.06 1.12 -7.43
C TYR A 80 10.18 2.64 -7.28
N ALA A 81 11.26 3.25 -7.77
CA ALA A 81 11.45 4.68 -7.69
C ALA A 81 10.28 5.42 -8.34
N LEU A 82 9.69 6.35 -7.59
CA LEU A 82 8.54 7.15 -8.00
C LEU A 82 8.85 8.05 -9.22
N LYS A 83 10.11 8.15 -9.64
CA LYS A 83 10.56 8.85 -10.86
C LYS A 83 9.91 8.35 -12.14
N ASN A 84 9.39 7.11 -12.15
CA ASN A 84 8.69 6.53 -13.29
C ASN A 84 7.17 6.69 -13.21
N LYS A 85 6.60 7.15 -12.08
CA LYS A 85 5.17 7.49 -11.96
C LYS A 85 4.95 8.89 -12.55
N PHE A 86 5.08 9.02 -13.87
CA PHE A 86 4.50 10.16 -14.57
C PHE A 86 2.99 10.15 -14.32
N ILE A 87 2.45 11.28 -13.84
CA ILE A 87 1.01 11.50 -13.81
C ILE A 87 0.56 11.46 -15.27
N LYS A 88 0.04 10.31 -15.73
CA LYS A 88 -0.69 10.25 -16.98
C LYS A 88 -1.94 11.09 -16.77
N GLN A 89 -1.90 12.35 -17.21
CA GLN A 89 -3.12 13.10 -17.39
C GLN A 89 -3.98 12.31 -18.38
N ARG A 90 -5.13 11.83 -17.92
CA ARG A 90 -6.17 11.32 -18.81
C ARG A 90 -6.57 12.50 -19.71
N LYS A 91 -6.24 12.41 -21.00
CA LYS A 91 -6.87 13.25 -22.04
C LYS A 91 -8.33 12.87 -22.19
#